data_AF-A0A7C3HED7-F1
#
_entry.id   AF-A0A7C3HED7-F1
#
_cell.length_a   1.000
_cell.length_b   1.000
_cell.length_c   1.000
_cell.angle_alpha   90.00
_cell.angle_beta   90.00
_cell.angle_gamma   90.00
#
_symmetry.space_group_name_H-M   'P 1'
#
loop_
_entity.id
_entity.type
_entity.pdbx_description
1 polymer ?
#
loop_
_entity_poly.entity_id
_entity_poly.type
_entity_poly.pdbx_seq_one_letter_code
_entity_poly.pdbx_strand_id
1 'polypeptide(L)'
;MQDYTVALIRYPGRGMPEQSSNRSAEKPPPAPANRRLTVTLPASVLILAVLALLVYFVRSAPPDRIVIATGDPQGAYARFAREYQAFMRPQGVELEIRETHGSVENLKLLADPDSGVDIAFVQSGVGSPARFPGLVGIAGLYHEPLWVFKRRDLDVALLRDLRGKRIGVGAVGSGARQAALALLDENGVDAGNTALMSSDMVSQIEGLREGRLDAALLIASATSKAVSTLLAEADIELMDVVRAEAYARRKPVFSEVVLPRGAIDPARDIPATDKRMISPVATLVARKGFHPALISLVLQAASEAHAKPTLFDKAGEFPSASHVDFPIAKRSRRFFKNGPPFLQRYLPFWAATLIDRLVLLALPLVTLLFPLVKIVPPVYRWRVRSRIYSWYEQLLEIESNAEHKLPAGDIASYLHELDDMEDEVNAITVPLSYADNKYNLRMHIELVRTRLQEKLKRLA
;
A
#
# COMPACT_ATOMS: atom_id res chain seq x y z
N MET A 1 51.30 71.02 17.32
CA MET A 1 49.89 70.56 17.27
C MET A 1 49.16 71.59 16.44
N GLN A 2 48.80 71.21 15.19
CA GLN A 2 47.76 71.76 14.31
C GLN A 2 47.75 73.27 14.01
N ASP A 3 47.40 73.75 12.83
CA ASP A 3 47.41 73.22 11.47
C ASP A 3 47.25 74.46 10.57
N TYR A 4 48.23 74.60 9.68
CA TYR A 4 48.23 75.26 8.37
C TYR A 4 46.92 74.99 7.58
N THR A 5 46.40 75.77 6.63
CA THR A 5 46.89 76.88 5.81
C THR A 5 45.72 77.45 5.00
N VAL A 6 45.69 78.78 4.91
CA VAL A 6 45.34 79.69 3.80
C VAL A 6 44.48 79.15 2.63
N ALA A 7 43.36 79.83 2.39
CA ALA A 7 42.69 79.87 1.09
C ALA A 7 42.58 81.33 0.62
N LEU A 8 43.26 81.67 -0.48
CA LEU A 8 43.04 82.89 -1.25
C LEU A 8 43.05 82.57 -2.75
N ILE A 9 41.92 82.93 -3.38
CA ILE A 9 41.76 83.53 -4.71
C ILE A 9 42.26 82.74 -5.94
N ARG A 10 41.32 82.36 -6.81
CA ARG A 10 41.18 82.88 -8.20
C ARG A 10 40.05 82.16 -8.94
N TYR A 11 39.12 82.95 -9.48
CA TYR A 11 38.21 82.55 -10.56
C TYR A 11 39.00 82.37 -11.86
N PRO A 12 38.76 81.29 -12.63
CA PRO A 12 39.07 81.25 -14.04
C PRO A 12 37.80 81.24 -14.90
N GLY A 13 37.87 81.92 -16.05
CA GLY A 13 36.90 81.78 -17.11
C GLY A 13 36.97 80.42 -17.82
N ARG A 14 35.85 79.99 -18.38
CA ARG A 14 35.64 78.97 -19.42
C ARG A 14 34.16 79.05 -19.78
N GLY A 15 33.78 79.25 -21.04
CA GLY A 15 33.93 78.29 -22.13
C GLY A 15 32.51 77.85 -22.48
N MET A 16 32.07 78.12 -23.71
CA MET A 16 30.77 77.68 -24.21
C MET A 16 30.64 76.15 -24.11
N PRO A 17 29.51 75.60 -23.64
CA PRO A 17 29.21 74.19 -23.82
C PRO A 17 28.26 74.01 -25.01
N GLU A 18 28.80 73.36 -26.04
CA GLU A 18 28.23 72.18 -26.70
C GLU A 18 26.89 71.70 -26.09
N GLN A 19 25.78 71.89 -26.81
CA GLN A 19 24.55 71.14 -26.53
C GLN A 19 24.48 69.94 -27.48
N SER A 20 24.97 68.83 -26.96
CA SER A 20 24.62 67.49 -27.41
C SER A 20 23.11 67.27 -27.23
N SER A 21 22.38 67.09 -28.33
CA SER A 21 21.02 66.55 -28.28
C SER A 21 21.11 65.04 -28.09
N ASN A 22 21.25 64.67 -26.83
CA ASN A 22 21.00 63.35 -26.26
C ASN A 22 19.56 62.92 -26.61
N ARG A 23 19.36 62.15 -27.70
CA ARG A 23 18.14 61.36 -27.87
C ARG A 23 18.41 59.98 -27.29
N SER A 24 17.84 59.81 -26.12
CA SER A 24 17.80 58.59 -25.34
C SER A 24 17.39 57.40 -26.19
N ALA A 25 18.15 56.31 -26.09
CA ALA A 25 17.75 54.99 -26.52
C ALA A 25 16.40 54.64 -25.88
N GLU A 26 15.33 54.76 -26.68
CA GLU A 26 14.00 54.35 -26.28
C GLU A 26 14.00 52.81 -26.25
N LYS A 27 13.92 52.27 -25.03
CA LYS A 27 13.84 50.83 -24.78
C LYS A 27 12.61 50.29 -25.54
N PRO A 28 12.72 49.20 -26.32
CA PRO A 28 11.59 48.67 -27.06
C PRO A 28 10.44 48.29 -26.09
N PRO A 29 9.17 48.47 -26.50
CA PRO A 29 8.03 48.28 -25.62
C PRO A 29 7.99 46.84 -25.07
N PRO A 30 7.66 46.64 -23.79
CA PRO A 30 7.58 45.31 -23.21
C PRO A 30 6.46 44.52 -23.90
N ALA A 31 6.78 43.34 -24.41
CA ALA A 31 5.81 42.41 -24.98
C ALA A 31 4.58 42.23 -24.05
N PRO A 32 3.35 42.15 -24.60
CA PRO A 32 2.12 42.22 -23.81
C PRO A 32 2.08 41.13 -22.73
N ALA A 33 2.06 41.56 -21.47
CA ALA A 33 2.12 40.74 -20.26
C ALA A 33 1.02 39.65 -20.22
N ASN A 34 -0.11 39.91 -20.87
CA ASN A 34 -1.31 39.08 -20.86
C ASN A 34 -1.11 37.71 -21.53
N ARG A 35 -0.12 37.58 -22.43
CA ARG A 35 0.12 36.35 -23.20
C ARG A 35 1.06 35.35 -22.52
N ARG A 36 1.83 35.79 -21.51
CA ARG A 36 2.63 34.90 -20.66
C ARG A 36 1.75 34.13 -19.67
N LEU A 37 0.71 34.78 -19.15
CA LEU A 37 -0.27 34.18 -18.24
C LEU A 37 -1.07 33.03 -18.86
N THR A 38 -1.40 33.08 -20.16
CA THR A 38 -2.19 32.03 -20.84
C THR A 38 -1.47 30.69 -20.97
N VAL A 39 -0.14 30.64 -20.86
CA VAL A 39 0.65 29.39 -20.95
C VAL A 39 1.16 28.94 -19.59
N THR A 40 1.47 29.87 -18.68
CA THR A 40 1.97 29.53 -17.34
C THR A 40 0.87 28.97 -16.44
N LEU A 41 -0.36 29.51 -16.49
CA LEU A 41 -1.48 29.03 -15.66
C LEU A 41 -1.80 27.54 -15.87
N PRO A 42 -2.02 27.05 -17.11
CA PRO A 42 -2.34 25.63 -17.32
C PRO A 42 -1.17 24.71 -16.97
N ALA A 43 0.08 25.14 -17.20
CA ALA A 43 1.26 24.38 -16.80
C ALA A 43 1.35 24.25 -15.27
N SER A 44 1.10 25.34 -14.52
CA SER A 44 1.09 25.32 -13.05
C SER A 44 -0.03 24.45 -12.47
N VAL A 45 -1.24 24.50 -13.04
CA VAL A 45 -2.35 23.63 -12.65
C VAL A 45 -2.03 22.16 -12.88
N LEU A 46 -1.40 21.85 -14.01
CA LEU A 46 -0.99 20.49 -14.36
C LEU A 46 0.09 19.95 -13.41
N ILE A 47 1.08 20.78 -13.04
CA ILE A 47 2.10 20.43 -12.03
C ILE A 47 1.46 20.20 -10.67
N LEU A 48 0.53 21.06 -10.23
CA LEU A 48 -0.21 20.91 -8.98
C LEU A 48 -1.06 19.62 -8.96
N ALA A 49 -1.71 19.28 -10.07
CA ALA A 49 -2.48 18.04 -10.20
C ALA A 49 -1.58 16.80 -10.12
N VAL A 50 -0.40 16.81 -10.75
CA VAL A 50 0.59 15.73 -10.67
C VAL A 50 1.15 15.60 -9.27
N LEU A 51 1.46 16.72 -8.61
CA LEU A 51 1.95 16.72 -7.23
C LEU A 51 0.89 16.19 -6.27
N ALA A 52 -0.37 16.59 -6.42
CA ALA A 52 -1.48 16.07 -5.63
C ALA A 52 -1.68 14.55 -5.85
N LEU A 53 -1.56 14.09 -7.10
CA LEU A 53 -1.66 12.67 -7.44
C LEU A 53 -0.48 11.88 -6.84
N LEU A 54 0.74 12.39 -6.93
CA LEU A 54 1.94 11.79 -6.32
C LEU A 54 1.78 11.68 -4.80
N VAL A 55 1.34 12.75 -4.13
CA VAL A 55 1.09 12.74 -2.68
C VAL A 55 0.00 11.74 -2.31
N TYR A 56 -1.08 11.63 -3.10
CA TYR A 56 -2.13 10.64 -2.88
C TYR A 56 -1.61 9.20 -3.00
N PHE A 57 -0.77 8.90 -3.99
CA PHE A 57 -0.18 7.58 -4.18
C PHE A 57 0.90 7.23 -3.15
N VAL A 58 1.73 8.19 -2.73
CA VAL A 58 2.73 7.99 -1.67
C VAL A 58 2.05 7.72 -0.32
N ARG A 59 0.93 8.38 -0.03
CA ARG A 59 0.10 8.08 1.16
C ARG A 59 -0.57 6.70 1.12
N SER A 60 -0.65 6.07 -0.05
CA SER A 60 -1.22 4.73 -0.22
C SER A 60 -0.19 3.60 -0.05
N ALA A 61 0.99 3.88 0.51
CA ALA A 61 1.98 2.86 0.78
C ALA A 61 1.49 1.90 1.87
N PRO A 62 1.64 0.56 1.70
CA PRO A 62 1.36 -0.38 2.78
C PRO A 62 2.19 -0.04 4.02
N PRO A 63 1.58 -0.11 5.22
CA PRO A 63 2.32 -0.03 6.46
C PRO A 63 3.41 -1.11 6.52
N ASP A 64 4.51 -0.79 7.18
CA ASP A 64 5.65 -1.66 7.45
C ASP A 64 5.52 -2.40 8.79
N ARG A 65 4.46 -2.14 9.56
CA ARG A 65 4.16 -2.84 10.82
C ARG A 65 2.73 -3.39 10.82
N ILE A 66 2.57 -4.60 11.34
CA ILE A 66 1.29 -5.28 11.55
C ILE A 66 1.27 -5.80 12.99
N VAL A 67 0.15 -5.65 13.69
CA VAL A 67 -0.06 -6.29 14.99
C VAL A 67 -1.04 -7.46 14.84
N ILE A 68 -0.62 -8.66 15.26
CA ILE A 68 -1.45 -9.87 15.27
C ILE A 68 -1.82 -10.28 16.69
N ALA A 69 -3.12 -10.35 17.00
CA ALA A 69 -3.58 -10.92 18.26
C ALA A 69 -3.69 -12.46 18.17
N THR A 70 -3.22 -13.11 19.23
CA THR A 70 -2.99 -14.56 19.27
C THR A 70 -3.76 -15.23 20.40
N GLY A 71 -3.10 -15.59 21.49
CA GLY A 71 -3.69 -16.33 22.58
C GLY A 71 -2.59 -16.71 23.57
N ASP A 72 -2.72 -17.89 24.15
CA ASP A 72 -1.70 -18.47 25.02
C ASP A 72 -0.30 -18.43 24.35
N PRO A 73 0.76 -17.93 25.04
CA PRO A 73 2.11 -17.83 24.49
C PRO A 73 2.72 -19.18 24.06
N GLN A 74 2.29 -20.27 24.69
CA GLN A 74 2.66 -21.65 24.39
C GLN A 74 1.67 -22.33 23.42
N GLY A 75 0.57 -21.64 23.07
CA GLY A 75 -0.45 -22.12 22.16
C GLY A 75 -0.04 -22.13 20.68
N ALA A 76 -0.89 -22.77 19.86
CA ALA A 76 -0.65 -22.88 18.42
C ALA A 76 -0.65 -21.51 17.71
N TYR A 77 -1.52 -20.58 18.12
CA TYR A 77 -1.58 -19.23 17.54
C TYR A 77 -0.27 -18.47 17.71
N ALA A 78 0.30 -18.46 18.92
CA ALA A 78 1.59 -17.80 19.17
C ALA A 78 2.73 -18.46 18.37
N ARG A 79 2.73 -19.79 18.24
CA ARG A 79 3.72 -20.50 17.39
C ARG A 79 3.62 -20.09 15.92
N PHE A 80 2.43 -20.14 15.33
CA PHE A 80 2.24 -19.76 13.93
C PHE A 80 2.47 -18.27 13.69
N ALA A 81 2.15 -17.40 14.65
CA ALA A 81 2.49 -15.97 14.57
C ALA A 81 4.00 -15.74 14.49
N ARG A 82 4.82 -16.53 15.23
CA ARG A 82 6.29 -16.48 15.13
C ARG A 82 6.80 -16.95 13.77
N GLU A 83 6.18 -17.98 13.19
CA GLU A 83 6.48 -18.42 11.82
C GLU A 83 6.14 -17.32 10.79
N TYR A 84 5.00 -16.65 10.94
CA TYR A 84 4.61 -15.53 10.09
C TYR A 84 5.59 -14.36 10.24
N GLN A 85 5.99 -14.05 11.47
CA GLN A 85 6.96 -13.01 11.78
C GLN A 85 8.31 -13.29 11.09
N ALA A 86 8.79 -14.54 11.17
CA ALA A 86 10.03 -14.96 10.50
C ALA A 86 9.92 -14.87 8.98
N PHE A 87 8.76 -15.19 8.41
CA PHE A 87 8.50 -15.08 6.97
C PHE A 87 8.42 -13.62 6.48
N MET A 88 7.81 -12.73 7.27
CA MET A 88 7.56 -11.33 6.89
C MET A 88 8.77 -10.43 7.09
N ARG A 89 9.64 -10.71 8.09
CA ARG A 89 10.80 -9.86 8.41
C ARG A 89 11.74 -9.61 7.21
N PRO A 90 12.14 -10.61 6.40
CA PRO A 90 12.96 -10.39 5.20
C PRO A 90 12.27 -9.57 4.11
N GLN A 91 10.96 -9.37 4.21
CA GLN A 91 10.13 -8.64 3.24
C GLN A 91 9.93 -7.18 3.63
N GLY A 92 10.56 -6.73 4.72
CA GLY A 92 10.50 -5.36 5.22
C GLY A 92 9.20 -5.04 5.96
N VAL A 93 8.50 -6.06 6.47
CA VAL A 93 7.29 -5.88 7.30
C VAL A 93 7.51 -6.52 8.67
N GLU A 94 7.42 -5.71 9.72
CA GLU A 94 7.45 -6.13 11.11
C GLU A 94 6.08 -6.66 11.55
N LEU A 95 6.04 -7.88 12.06
CA LEU A 95 4.84 -8.47 12.66
C LEU A 95 5.02 -8.49 14.18
N GLU A 96 4.26 -7.68 14.90
CA GLU A 96 4.19 -7.70 16.36
C GLU A 96 3.14 -8.69 16.83
N ILE A 97 3.51 -9.54 17.79
CA ILE A 97 2.62 -10.54 18.36
C ILE A 97 2.01 -9.95 19.65
N ARG A 98 0.69 -9.83 19.67
CA ARG A 98 -0.09 -9.49 20.87
C ARG A 98 -0.61 -10.79 21.51
N GLU A 99 -0.13 -11.06 22.72
CA GLU A 99 -0.63 -12.14 23.58
C GLU A 99 -1.99 -11.77 24.17
N THR A 100 -2.90 -12.74 24.25
CA THR A 100 -4.29 -12.54 24.69
C THR A 100 -4.83 -13.81 25.36
N HIS A 101 -6.06 -13.76 25.88
CA HIS A 101 -6.81 -14.91 26.37
C HIS A 101 -7.51 -15.73 25.25
N GLY A 102 -7.28 -15.37 23.97
CA GLY A 102 -7.77 -16.10 22.80
C GLY A 102 -8.92 -15.43 22.06
N SER A 103 -9.70 -16.22 21.33
CA SER A 103 -10.58 -15.75 20.25
C SER A 103 -11.62 -14.69 20.66
N VAL A 104 -12.20 -14.78 21.87
CA VAL A 104 -13.20 -13.79 22.33
C VAL A 104 -12.56 -12.42 22.56
N GLU A 105 -11.38 -12.39 23.16
CA GLU A 105 -10.64 -11.14 23.37
C GLU A 105 -10.11 -10.59 22.03
N ASN A 106 -9.59 -11.46 21.17
CA ASN A 106 -9.09 -11.09 19.85
C ASN A 106 -10.14 -10.36 19.01
N LEU A 107 -11.38 -10.86 18.99
CA LEU A 107 -12.48 -10.21 18.27
C LEU A 107 -12.84 -8.85 18.86
N LYS A 108 -12.80 -8.70 20.19
CA LYS A 108 -13.02 -7.40 20.85
C LYS A 108 -11.91 -6.40 20.48
N LEU A 109 -10.66 -6.82 20.54
CA LEU A 109 -9.52 -6.01 20.14
C LEU A 109 -9.60 -5.61 18.66
N LEU A 110 -9.95 -6.53 17.75
CA LEU A 110 -10.13 -6.17 16.34
C LEU A 110 -11.25 -5.16 16.12
N ALA A 111 -12.35 -5.31 16.85
CA ALA A 111 -13.51 -4.45 16.72
C ALA A 111 -13.26 -3.04 17.29
N ASP A 112 -12.36 -2.90 18.26
CA ASP A 112 -11.96 -1.63 18.86
C ASP A 112 -10.89 -0.92 18.00
N PRO A 113 -11.21 0.19 17.31
CA PRO A 113 -10.28 0.90 16.43
C PRO A 113 -8.99 1.34 17.14
N ASP A 114 -9.04 1.60 18.44
CA ASP A 114 -7.93 2.16 19.23
C ASP A 114 -7.02 1.08 19.82
N SER A 115 -7.36 -0.20 19.69
CA SER A 115 -6.60 -1.33 20.23
C SER A 115 -5.20 -1.52 19.61
N GLY A 116 -5.00 -0.95 18.43
CA GLY A 116 -3.80 -1.17 17.61
C GLY A 116 -3.66 -2.57 16.99
N VAL A 117 -4.65 -3.47 17.09
CA VAL A 117 -4.60 -4.84 16.53
C VAL A 117 -5.15 -4.90 15.10
N ASP A 118 -4.33 -5.25 14.12
CA ASP A 118 -4.72 -5.26 12.70
C ASP A 118 -5.42 -6.55 12.27
N ILE A 119 -4.87 -7.68 12.73
CA ILE A 119 -5.32 -9.04 12.40
C ILE A 119 -5.33 -9.91 13.65
N ALA A 120 -6.12 -10.98 13.64
CA ALA A 120 -6.08 -11.96 14.73
C ALA A 120 -6.44 -13.37 14.29
N PHE A 121 -5.89 -14.33 15.01
CA PHE A 121 -6.38 -15.70 14.98
C PHE A 121 -7.69 -15.81 15.76
N VAL A 122 -8.68 -16.45 15.16
CA VAL A 122 -10.02 -16.61 15.73
C VAL A 122 -10.51 -18.00 15.37
N GLN A 123 -10.95 -18.76 16.36
CA GLN A 123 -11.59 -20.04 16.12
C GLN A 123 -12.99 -19.83 15.52
N SER A 124 -13.35 -20.62 14.51
CA SER A 124 -14.69 -20.59 13.90
C SER A 124 -15.79 -20.83 14.95
N GLY A 125 -16.93 -20.18 14.73
CA GLY A 125 -18.09 -20.23 15.62
C GLY A 125 -18.02 -19.30 16.84
N VAL A 126 -16.90 -18.63 17.09
CA VAL A 126 -16.77 -17.66 18.19
C VAL A 126 -17.33 -16.28 17.78
N GLY A 127 -17.16 -15.91 16.51
CA GLY A 127 -17.57 -14.61 15.96
C GLY A 127 -18.80 -14.69 15.07
N SER A 128 -19.42 -13.53 14.81
CA SER A 128 -20.38 -13.39 13.72
C SER A 128 -20.37 -11.97 13.15
N PRO A 129 -20.74 -11.80 11.86
CA PRO A 129 -20.80 -10.47 11.25
C PRO A 129 -21.84 -9.56 11.89
N ALA A 130 -22.89 -10.13 12.49
CA ALA A 130 -23.92 -9.40 13.21
C ALA A 130 -23.39 -8.82 14.54
N ARG A 131 -22.54 -9.57 15.24
CA ARG A 131 -21.96 -9.14 16.53
C ARG A 131 -20.74 -8.23 16.34
N PHE A 132 -19.95 -8.47 15.30
CA PHE A 132 -18.73 -7.71 15.01
C PHE A 132 -18.80 -7.16 13.57
N PRO A 133 -19.63 -6.12 13.34
CA PRO A 133 -19.71 -5.49 12.03
C PRO A 133 -18.37 -4.84 11.70
N GLY A 134 -18.00 -4.86 10.42
CA GLY A 134 -16.74 -4.27 9.97
C GLY A 134 -15.51 -5.17 10.11
N LEU A 135 -15.67 -6.44 10.51
CA LEU A 135 -14.62 -7.46 10.38
C LEU A 135 -14.78 -8.27 9.08
N VAL A 136 -13.65 -8.77 8.56
CA VAL A 136 -13.57 -9.60 7.35
C VAL A 136 -12.67 -10.80 7.57
N GLY A 137 -13.03 -11.95 6.99
CA GLY A 137 -12.19 -13.15 7.03
C GLY A 137 -11.05 -13.05 6.03
N ILE A 138 -9.83 -13.40 6.44
CA ILE A 138 -8.68 -13.55 5.55
C ILE A 138 -8.63 -14.98 5.01
N ALA A 139 -8.66 -15.98 5.91
CA ALA A 139 -8.52 -17.40 5.57
C ALA A 139 -8.97 -18.31 6.73
N GLY A 140 -9.46 -19.50 6.43
CA GLY A 140 -9.33 -20.66 7.33
C GLY A 140 -7.91 -21.24 7.22
N LEU A 141 -7.36 -21.80 8.30
CA LEU A 141 -5.93 -22.09 8.43
C LEU A 141 -5.59 -23.53 8.77
N TYR A 142 -6.34 -24.18 9.66
CA TYR A 142 -6.17 -25.59 10.02
C TYR A 142 -7.32 -26.04 10.93
N HIS A 143 -7.57 -27.35 10.99
CA HIS A 143 -8.51 -27.93 11.92
C HIS A 143 -7.98 -27.89 13.37
N GLU A 144 -8.84 -27.47 14.30
CA GLU A 144 -8.59 -27.39 15.74
C GLU A 144 -9.43 -28.45 16.47
N PRO A 145 -9.07 -29.75 16.38
CA PRO A 145 -9.91 -30.85 16.88
C PRO A 145 -10.23 -30.68 18.36
N LEU A 146 -11.50 -30.90 18.69
CA LEU A 146 -11.99 -30.93 20.07
C LEU A 146 -11.84 -32.35 20.62
N TRP A 147 -10.83 -32.53 21.45
CA TRP A 147 -10.55 -33.77 22.17
C TRP A 147 -11.50 -33.91 23.35
N VAL A 148 -12.29 -34.97 23.35
CA VAL A 148 -13.18 -35.31 24.47
C VAL A 148 -12.55 -36.49 25.21
N PHE A 149 -11.83 -36.19 26.29
CA PHE A 149 -11.27 -37.22 27.15
C PHE A 149 -12.22 -37.48 28.32
N LYS A 150 -12.39 -38.76 28.66
CA LYS A 150 -13.15 -39.18 29.84
C LYS A 150 -12.34 -40.18 30.65
N ARG A 151 -12.67 -40.34 31.93
CA ARG A 151 -12.17 -41.47 32.72
C ARG A 151 -12.74 -42.78 32.16
N ARG A 152 -11.91 -43.83 32.11
CA ARG A 152 -12.23 -45.12 31.50
C ARG A 152 -13.29 -45.91 32.29
N ASP A 153 -13.39 -45.68 33.59
CA ASP A 153 -14.40 -46.28 34.46
C ASP A 153 -15.82 -45.72 34.27
N LEU A 154 -15.97 -44.69 33.43
CA LEU A 154 -17.26 -44.08 33.12
C LEU A 154 -17.93 -44.74 31.91
N ASP A 155 -19.13 -45.28 32.13
CA ASP A 155 -20.03 -45.74 31.08
C ASP A 155 -20.74 -44.56 30.41
N VAL A 156 -19.98 -43.83 29.57
CA VAL A 156 -20.44 -42.68 28.77
C VAL A 156 -20.11 -42.97 27.32
N ALA A 157 -21.12 -43.03 26.46
CA ALA A 157 -20.98 -43.27 25.03
C ALA A 157 -21.35 -42.04 24.18
N LEU A 158 -22.23 -41.18 24.68
CA LEU A 158 -22.71 -39.98 24.00
C LEU A 158 -22.49 -38.74 24.85
N LEU A 159 -22.36 -37.57 24.21
CA LEU A 159 -22.12 -36.31 24.92
C LEU A 159 -23.23 -35.96 25.91
N ARG A 160 -24.48 -36.36 25.62
CA ARG A 160 -25.62 -36.21 26.56
C ARG A 160 -25.44 -36.99 27.87
N ASP A 161 -24.65 -38.06 27.86
CA ASP A 161 -24.44 -38.93 29.02
C ASP A 161 -23.46 -38.28 30.02
N LEU A 162 -22.79 -37.19 29.61
CA LEU A 162 -21.99 -36.34 30.50
C LEU A 162 -22.85 -35.48 31.44
N ARG A 163 -24.19 -35.51 31.31
CA ARG A 163 -25.08 -34.80 32.23
C ARG A 163 -24.81 -35.21 33.68
N GLY A 164 -24.71 -34.21 34.56
CA GLY A 164 -24.45 -34.40 35.99
C GLY A 164 -23.01 -34.79 36.33
N LYS A 165 -22.08 -34.81 35.37
CA LYS A 165 -20.64 -35.06 35.59
C LYS A 165 -19.87 -33.77 35.86
N ARG A 166 -18.62 -33.89 36.28
CA ARG A 166 -17.67 -32.78 36.43
C ARG A 166 -16.85 -32.67 35.15
N ILE A 167 -17.10 -31.62 34.37
CA ILE A 167 -16.56 -31.48 33.02
C ILE A 167 -15.63 -30.27 32.96
N GLY A 168 -14.39 -30.48 32.54
CA GLY A 168 -13.49 -29.41 32.12
C GLY A 168 -13.93 -28.85 30.76
N VAL A 169 -14.15 -27.53 30.67
CA VAL A 169 -14.61 -26.86 29.44
C VAL A 169 -13.66 -25.77 28.97
N GLY A 170 -12.39 -25.78 29.38
CA GLY A 170 -11.42 -24.75 28.98
C GLY A 170 -11.55 -23.41 29.71
N ALA A 171 -10.56 -22.55 29.46
CA ALA A 171 -10.41 -21.27 30.15
C ALA A 171 -11.49 -20.26 29.72
N VAL A 172 -11.80 -19.33 30.62
CA VAL A 172 -12.69 -18.18 30.34
C VAL A 172 -12.17 -17.39 29.14
N GLY A 173 -13.04 -17.07 28.19
CA GLY A 173 -12.67 -16.29 26.99
C GLY A 173 -12.00 -17.08 25.85
N SER A 174 -11.65 -18.36 26.08
CA SER A 174 -11.04 -19.20 25.05
C SER A 174 -12.05 -19.68 23.99
N GLY A 175 -11.56 -19.91 22.76
CA GLY A 175 -12.34 -20.57 21.70
C GLY A 175 -12.70 -22.02 22.07
N ALA A 176 -11.80 -22.72 22.77
CA ALA A 176 -12.05 -24.06 23.30
C ALA A 176 -13.31 -24.12 24.17
N ARG A 177 -13.47 -23.13 25.06
CA ARG A 177 -14.67 -23.03 25.89
C ARG A 177 -15.93 -22.77 25.09
N GLN A 178 -15.89 -21.91 24.10
CA GLN A 178 -17.05 -21.66 23.25
C GLN A 178 -17.46 -22.91 22.46
N ALA A 179 -16.50 -23.65 21.90
CA ALA A 179 -16.79 -24.91 21.21
C ALA A 179 -17.34 -25.98 22.15
N ALA A 180 -16.72 -26.17 23.32
CA ALA A 180 -17.17 -27.13 24.33
C ALA A 180 -18.61 -26.84 24.77
N LEU A 181 -18.90 -25.59 25.15
CA LEU A 181 -20.25 -25.19 25.57
C LEU A 181 -21.27 -25.34 24.43
N ALA A 182 -20.94 -24.90 23.22
CA ALA A 182 -21.85 -24.98 22.07
C ALA A 182 -22.20 -26.42 21.68
N LEU A 183 -21.30 -27.37 21.94
CA LEU A 183 -21.50 -28.80 21.66
C LEU A 183 -22.26 -29.51 22.79
N LEU A 184 -21.95 -29.19 24.04
CA LEU A 184 -22.67 -29.71 25.22
C LEU A 184 -24.13 -29.24 25.23
N ASP A 185 -24.38 -27.97 24.88
CA ASP A 185 -25.72 -27.38 24.78
C ASP A 185 -26.61 -28.10 23.74
N GLU A 186 -26.08 -28.45 22.56
CA GLU A 186 -26.80 -29.26 21.55
C GLU A 186 -27.23 -30.64 22.08
N ASN A 187 -26.63 -31.10 23.17
CA ASN A 187 -26.93 -32.37 23.83
C ASN A 187 -27.71 -32.19 25.15
N GLY A 188 -28.15 -30.96 25.46
CA GLY A 188 -28.86 -30.64 26.69
C GLY A 188 -28.00 -30.80 27.95
N VAL A 189 -26.70 -30.56 27.83
CA VAL A 189 -25.74 -30.53 28.95
C VAL A 189 -25.33 -29.08 29.16
N ASP A 190 -25.70 -28.53 30.32
CA ASP A 190 -25.53 -27.12 30.64
C ASP A 190 -25.12 -26.94 32.12
N ALA A 191 -24.84 -25.69 32.52
CA ALA A 191 -24.44 -25.36 33.88
C ALA A 191 -25.56 -25.53 34.92
N GLY A 192 -26.82 -25.66 34.50
CA GLY A 192 -27.96 -25.92 35.38
C GLY A 192 -28.09 -27.39 35.78
N ASN A 193 -27.55 -28.30 34.96
CA ASN A 193 -27.63 -29.75 35.21
C ASN A 193 -26.28 -30.45 35.39
N THR A 194 -25.16 -29.75 35.17
CA THR A 194 -23.81 -30.34 35.10
C THR A 194 -22.76 -29.38 35.66
N ALA A 195 -21.74 -29.92 36.35
CA ALA A 195 -20.66 -29.11 36.91
C ALA A 195 -19.62 -28.78 35.82
N LEU A 196 -19.78 -27.64 35.17
CA LEU A 196 -18.87 -27.15 34.12
C LEU A 196 -17.73 -26.32 34.74
N MET A 197 -16.55 -26.91 34.80
CA MET A 197 -15.35 -26.31 35.39
C MET A 197 -14.53 -25.60 34.32
N SER A 198 -14.36 -24.28 34.50
CA SER A 198 -13.50 -23.48 33.62
C SER A 198 -12.09 -23.44 34.17
N SER A 199 -11.14 -24.02 33.44
CA SER A 199 -9.72 -24.04 33.82
C SER A 199 -8.84 -24.16 32.58
N ASP A 200 -7.56 -23.83 32.71
CA ASP A 200 -6.58 -24.02 31.64
C ASP A 200 -6.37 -25.51 31.32
N MET A 201 -5.65 -25.78 30.22
CA MET A 201 -5.45 -27.15 29.74
C MET A 201 -4.68 -28.03 30.73
N VAL A 202 -3.66 -27.48 31.41
CA VAL A 202 -2.83 -28.22 32.36
C VAL A 202 -3.66 -28.62 33.57
N SER A 203 -4.40 -27.67 34.14
CA SER A 203 -5.32 -27.92 35.26
C SER A 203 -6.40 -28.95 34.94
N GLN A 204 -6.90 -29.00 33.70
CA GLN A 204 -7.87 -30.01 33.26
C GLN A 204 -7.25 -31.41 33.14
N ILE A 205 -6.03 -31.51 32.62
CA ILE A 205 -5.29 -32.78 32.52
C ILE A 205 -5.04 -33.35 33.91
N GLU A 206 -4.54 -32.52 34.84
CA GLU A 206 -4.35 -32.92 36.25
C GLU A 206 -5.67 -33.28 36.91
N GLY A 207 -6.73 -32.49 36.67
CA GLY A 207 -8.06 -32.78 37.19
C GLY A 207 -8.61 -34.13 36.72
N LEU A 208 -8.38 -34.51 35.47
CA LEU A 208 -8.75 -35.84 34.95
C LEU A 208 -7.96 -36.96 35.63
N ARG A 209 -6.64 -36.80 35.76
CA ARG A 209 -5.76 -37.80 36.41
C ARG A 209 -6.08 -38.02 37.87
N GLU A 210 -6.38 -36.95 38.60
CA GLU A 210 -6.70 -36.99 40.03
C GLU A 210 -8.17 -37.36 40.31
N GLY A 211 -8.98 -37.59 39.26
CA GLY A 211 -10.40 -37.86 39.41
C GLY A 211 -11.22 -36.69 39.97
N ARG A 212 -10.69 -35.45 39.90
CA ARG A 212 -11.43 -34.21 40.16
C ARG A 212 -12.38 -33.87 39.01
N LEU A 213 -12.04 -34.29 37.80
CA LEU A 213 -12.86 -34.21 36.59
C LEU A 213 -13.22 -35.62 36.11
N ASP A 214 -14.43 -35.74 35.58
CA ASP A 214 -14.93 -36.97 34.95
C ASP A 214 -14.65 -36.96 33.44
N ALA A 215 -14.72 -35.78 32.82
CA ALA A 215 -14.37 -35.54 31.43
C ALA A 215 -13.71 -34.17 31.23
N ALA A 216 -12.94 -34.00 30.16
CA ALA A 216 -12.44 -32.71 29.72
C ALA A 216 -12.54 -32.57 28.21
N LEU A 217 -12.97 -31.38 27.76
CA LEU A 217 -13.05 -31.00 26.37
C LEU A 217 -11.91 -30.01 26.07
N LEU A 218 -10.93 -30.46 25.29
CA LEU A 218 -9.69 -29.74 25.03
C LEU A 218 -9.55 -29.45 23.54
N ILE A 219 -9.01 -28.28 23.18
CA ILE A 219 -8.54 -28.02 21.82
C ILE A 219 -7.03 -27.96 21.86
N ALA A 220 -6.40 -28.85 21.09
CA ALA A 220 -4.95 -28.95 21.02
C ALA A 220 -4.53 -29.58 19.69
N SER A 221 -3.27 -29.33 19.28
CA SER A 221 -2.67 -30.06 18.18
C SER A 221 -2.59 -31.55 18.48
N ALA A 222 -2.79 -32.39 17.47
CA ALA A 222 -2.58 -33.85 17.55
C ALA A 222 -1.16 -34.20 18.02
N THR A 223 -0.19 -33.38 17.64
CA THR A 223 1.23 -33.54 18.00
C THR A 223 1.58 -32.92 19.35
N SER A 224 0.60 -32.39 20.10
CA SER A 224 0.87 -31.82 21.41
C SER A 224 1.26 -32.90 22.43
N LYS A 225 2.25 -32.59 23.26
CA LYS A 225 2.67 -33.48 24.35
C LYS A 225 1.51 -33.78 25.32
N ALA A 226 0.63 -32.80 25.54
CA ALA A 226 -0.57 -32.95 26.34
C ALA A 226 -1.47 -34.09 25.83
N VAL A 227 -1.81 -34.07 24.54
CA VAL A 227 -2.66 -35.10 23.91
C VAL A 227 -1.98 -36.46 23.91
N SER A 228 -0.70 -36.53 23.52
CA SER A 228 0.01 -37.82 23.49
C SER A 228 0.14 -38.44 24.88
N THR A 229 0.28 -37.61 25.92
CA THR A 229 0.32 -38.10 27.30
C THR A 229 -1.04 -38.64 27.72
N LEU A 230 -2.14 -37.90 27.50
CA LEU A 230 -3.49 -38.38 27.83
C LEU A 230 -3.88 -39.67 27.08
N LEU A 231 -3.47 -39.81 25.81
CA LEU A 231 -3.72 -41.02 25.03
C LEU A 231 -2.94 -42.24 25.54
N ALA A 232 -1.85 -42.03 26.26
CA ALA A 232 -1.03 -43.09 26.85
C ALA A 232 -1.49 -43.48 28.27
N GLU A 233 -2.37 -42.71 28.91
CA GLU A 233 -2.88 -43.00 30.24
C GLU A 233 -3.86 -44.19 30.20
N ALA A 234 -3.66 -45.15 31.11
CA ALA A 234 -4.50 -46.35 31.17
C ALA A 234 -5.94 -46.06 31.66
N ASP A 235 -6.09 -45.09 32.55
CA ASP A 235 -7.37 -44.75 33.18
C ASP A 235 -8.15 -43.67 32.44
N ILE A 236 -7.61 -43.17 31.32
CA ILE A 236 -8.24 -42.15 30.48
C ILE A 236 -8.52 -42.75 29.10
N GLU A 237 -9.63 -42.32 28.50
CA GLU A 237 -10.03 -42.74 27.16
C GLU A 237 -10.41 -41.52 26.32
N LEU A 238 -9.96 -41.51 25.06
CA LEU A 238 -10.50 -40.61 24.05
C LEU A 238 -11.87 -41.12 23.59
N MET A 239 -12.90 -40.31 23.84
CA MET A 239 -14.27 -40.59 23.45
C MET A 239 -14.45 -40.46 21.93
N ASP A 240 -15.17 -41.40 21.32
CA ASP A 240 -15.59 -41.32 19.91
C ASP A 240 -16.87 -40.48 19.80
N VAL A 241 -16.82 -39.38 19.05
CA VAL A 241 -17.96 -38.50 18.83
C VAL A 241 -18.78 -39.06 17.67
N VAL A 242 -19.56 -40.11 17.94
CA VAL A 242 -20.33 -40.87 16.93
C VAL A 242 -21.21 -39.99 16.02
N ARG A 243 -21.66 -38.84 16.53
CA ARG A 243 -22.54 -37.88 15.82
C ARG A 243 -21.79 -36.69 15.22
N ALA A 244 -20.47 -36.76 15.03
CA ALA A 244 -19.65 -35.67 14.52
C ALA A 244 -20.20 -35.08 13.21
N GLU A 245 -20.53 -35.93 12.23
CA GLU A 245 -21.13 -35.48 10.96
C GLU A 245 -22.43 -34.68 11.17
N ALA A 246 -23.30 -35.15 12.07
CA ALA A 246 -24.56 -34.49 12.37
C ALA A 246 -24.34 -33.10 12.99
N TYR A 247 -23.36 -32.96 13.88
CA TYR A 247 -23.00 -31.66 14.46
C TYR A 247 -22.45 -30.70 13.41
N ALA A 248 -21.55 -31.17 12.53
CA ALA A 248 -20.99 -30.36 11.44
C ALA A 248 -22.07 -29.85 10.47
N ARG A 249 -23.07 -30.68 10.15
CA ARG A 249 -24.20 -30.28 9.29
C ARG A 249 -25.14 -29.27 9.95
N ARG A 250 -25.33 -29.35 11.27
CA ARG A 250 -26.20 -28.44 12.03
C ARG A 250 -25.52 -27.11 12.35
N LYS A 251 -24.20 -27.14 12.57
CA LYS A 251 -23.37 -25.98 12.84
C LYS A 251 -22.21 -25.94 11.83
N PRO A 252 -22.38 -25.24 10.69
CA PRO A 252 -21.37 -25.16 9.62
C PRO A 252 -20.01 -24.56 10.02
N VAL A 253 -19.90 -24.08 11.27
CA VAL A 253 -18.65 -23.64 11.89
C VAL A 253 -17.78 -24.79 12.37
N PHE A 254 -18.33 -26.00 12.45
CA PHE A 254 -17.61 -27.23 12.78
C PHE A 254 -17.47 -28.13 11.55
N SER A 255 -16.34 -28.83 11.50
CA SER A 255 -16.05 -29.92 10.59
C SER A 255 -16.00 -31.24 11.34
N GLU A 256 -16.43 -32.33 10.69
CA GLU A 256 -16.05 -33.66 11.15
C GLU A 256 -14.60 -33.95 10.74
N VAL A 257 -13.82 -34.48 11.67
CA VAL A 257 -12.50 -35.05 11.40
C VAL A 257 -12.41 -36.43 12.01
N VAL A 258 -11.59 -37.29 11.42
CA VAL A 258 -11.33 -38.64 11.93
C VAL A 258 -9.86 -38.73 12.31
N LEU A 259 -9.57 -39.21 13.52
CA LEU A 259 -8.24 -39.65 13.92
C LEU A 259 -8.13 -41.15 13.62
N PRO A 260 -7.38 -41.56 12.58
CA PRO A 260 -7.28 -42.96 12.22
C PRO A 260 -6.60 -43.80 13.30
N ARG A 261 -6.93 -45.09 13.34
CA ARG A 261 -6.24 -46.08 14.16
C ARG A 261 -4.72 -46.02 13.93
N GLY A 262 -3.96 -45.99 15.02
CA GLY A 262 -2.50 -45.94 14.98
C GLY A 262 -1.90 -44.61 14.51
N ALA A 263 -2.69 -43.56 14.27
CA ALA A 263 -2.18 -42.30 13.71
C ALA A 263 -1.18 -41.56 14.61
N ILE A 264 -1.19 -41.80 15.91
CA ILE A 264 -0.28 -41.15 16.88
C ILE A 264 0.95 -42.01 17.12
N ASP A 265 0.75 -43.30 17.38
CA ASP A 265 1.82 -44.29 17.54
C ASP A 265 1.37 -45.61 16.88
N PRO A 266 1.82 -45.90 15.65
CA PRO A 266 1.43 -47.12 14.94
C PRO A 266 1.95 -48.39 15.61
N ALA A 267 3.08 -48.32 16.32
CA ALA A 267 3.68 -49.49 16.97
C ALA A 267 2.88 -49.90 18.21
N ARG A 268 2.32 -48.93 18.93
CA ARG A 268 1.42 -49.15 20.08
C ARG A 268 -0.06 -49.11 19.72
N ASP A 269 -0.39 -48.95 18.44
CA ASP A 269 -1.75 -48.87 17.93
C ASP A 269 -2.58 -47.78 18.64
N ILE A 270 -2.05 -46.55 18.69
CA ILE A 270 -2.68 -45.40 19.34
C ILE A 270 -3.21 -44.41 18.28
N PRO A 271 -4.52 -44.10 18.26
CA PRO A 271 -5.60 -44.77 19.01
C PRO A 271 -5.85 -46.19 18.49
N ALA A 272 -6.42 -47.07 19.31
CA ALA A 272 -6.68 -48.48 18.94
C ALA A 272 -7.82 -48.67 17.92
N THR A 273 -8.61 -47.63 17.71
CA THR A 273 -9.73 -47.57 16.77
C THR A 273 -9.79 -46.17 16.17
N ASP A 274 -10.42 -46.05 15.01
CA ASP A 274 -10.73 -44.75 14.43
C ASP A 274 -11.61 -43.95 15.41
N LYS A 275 -11.24 -42.71 15.67
CA LYS A 275 -12.02 -41.81 16.54
C LYS A 275 -12.58 -40.67 15.70
N ARG A 276 -13.91 -40.58 15.63
CA ARG A 276 -14.60 -39.44 15.02
C ARG A 276 -14.59 -38.29 16.01
N MET A 277 -14.30 -37.11 15.50
CA MET A 277 -14.14 -35.91 16.30
C MET A 277 -14.82 -34.74 15.61
N ILE A 278 -15.18 -33.75 16.40
CA ILE A 278 -15.66 -32.47 15.90
C ILE A 278 -14.50 -31.48 15.97
N SER A 279 -14.37 -30.65 14.94
CA SER A 279 -13.25 -29.74 14.81
C SER A 279 -13.73 -28.37 14.33
N PRO A 280 -13.64 -27.34 15.19
CA PRO A 280 -13.54 -25.96 14.71
C PRO A 280 -12.36 -25.78 13.74
N VAL A 281 -12.34 -24.66 13.06
CA VAL A 281 -11.24 -24.26 12.19
C VAL A 281 -10.60 -22.99 12.76
N ALA A 282 -9.29 -22.97 12.87
CA ALA A 282 -8.55 -21.75 13.14
C ALA A 282 -8.69 -20.83 11.92
N THR A 283 -9.15 -19.60 12.14
CA THR A 283 -9.31 -18.61 11.07
C THR A 283 -8.45 -17.38 11.35
N LEU A 284 -8.14 -16.65 10.29
CA LEU A 284 -7.51 -15.35 10.38
C LEU A 284 -8.51 -14.27 9.99
N VAL A 285 -8.68 -13.27 10.85
CA VAL A 285 -9.66 -12.19 10.70
C VAL A 285 -8.91 -10.86 10.68
N ALA A 286 -9.45 -9.90 9.92
CA ALA A 286 -8.95 -8.53 9.81
C ALA A 286 -10.08 -7.52 9.97
N ARG A 287 -9.71 -6.27 10.22
CA ARG A 287 -10.63 -5.13 10.05
C ARG A 287 -10.91 -4.85 8.57
N LYS A 288 -12.12 -4.39 8.28
CA LYS A 288 -12.48 -3.84 6.97
C LYS A 288 -11.68 -2.57 6.74
N GLY A 289 -10.82 -2.60 5.72
CA GLY A 289 -9.87 -1.52 5.45
C GLY A 289 -8.41 -1.94 5.63
N PHE A 290 -8.15 -3.13 6.18
CA PHE A 290 -6.80 -3.70 6.22
C PHE A 290 -6.19 -3.76 4.81
N HIS A 291 -4.92 -3.33 4.71
CA HIS A 291 -4.32 -2.99 3.43
C HIS A 291 -4.22 -4.22 2.49
N PRO A 292 -4.71 -4.16 1.23
CA PRO A 292 -4.75 -5.32 0.35
C PRO A 292 -3.39 -5.99 0.08
N ALA A 293 -2.30 -5.21 0.03
CA ALA A 293 -0.97 -5.78 -0.14
C ALA A 293 -0.53 -6.62 1.07
N LEU A 294 -0.90 -6.20 2.28
CA LEU A 294 -0.59 -6.93 3.52
C LEU A 294 -1.43 -8.21 3.63
N ILE A 295 -2.68 -8.20 3.17
CA ILE A 295 -3.48 -9.44 3.05
C ILE A 295 -2.76 -10.46 2.17
N SER A 296 -2.20 -10.06 1.03
CA SER A 296 -1.44 -10.97 0.17
C SER A 296 -0.17 -11.50 0.83
N LEU A 297 0.53 -10.68 1.61
CA LEU A 297 1.72 -11.07 2.34
C LEU A 297 1.39 -12.08 3.46
N VAL A 298 0.36 -11.79 4.24
CA VAL A 298 -0.16 -12.66 5.29
C VAL A 298 -0.62 -14.01 4.73
N LEU A 299 -1.31 -14.02 3.58
CA LEU A 299 -1.72 -15.27 2.93
C LEU A 299 -0.54 -16.10 2.43
N GLN A 300 0.55 -15.47 1.99
CA GLN A 300 1.78 -16.20 1.63
C GLN A 300 2.43 -16.83 2.87
N ALA A 301 2.51 -16.08 3.99
CA ALA A 301 2.98 -16.62 5.26
C ALA A 301 2.11 -17.79 5.73
N ALA A 302 0.78 -17.66 5.61
CA ALA A 302 -0.16 -18.71 5.93
C ALA A 302 0.00 -19.93 5.01
N SER A 303 0.23 -19.74 3.71
CA SER A 303 0.51 -20.85 2.78
C SER A 303 1.78 -21.60 3.14
N GLU A 304 2.86 -20.89 3.51
CA GLU A 304 4.12 -21.52 3.93
C GLU A 304 3.94 -22.35 5.21
N ALA A 305 3.18 -21.82 6.18
CA ALA A 305 2.97 -22.46 7.48
C ALA A 305 1.97 -23.63 7.43
N HIS A 306 0.92 -23.55 6.59
CA HIS A 306 -0.25 -24.44 6.66
C HIS A 306 -0.45 -25.35 5.45
N ALA A 307 0.31 -25.21 4.36
CA ALA A 307 0.12 -26.07 3.18
C ALA A 307 0.58 -27.51 3.39
N LYS A 308 1.40 -27.78 4.42
CA LYS A 308 1.90 -29.12 4.74
C LYS A 308 0.78 -29.98 5.34
N PRO A 309 0.72 -31.29 5.00
CA PRO A 309 -0.27 -32.18 5.58
C PRO A 309 -0.08 -32.31 7.09
N THR A 310 -1.19 -32.48 7.81
CA THR A 310 -1.20 -32.79 9.26
C THR A 310 -1.89 -34.13 9.47
N LEU A 311 -2.12 -34.54 10.73
CA LEU A 311 -2.93 -35.73 11.03
C LEU A 311 -4.41 -35.57 10.65
N PHE A 312 -4.89 -34.34 10.47
CA PHE A 312 -6.30 -34.05 10.16
C PHE A 312 -6.49 -33.37 8.80
N ASP A 313 -5.46 -32.69 8.30
CA ASP A 313 -5.53 -31.86 7.10
C ASP A 313 -4.71 -32.47 5.95
N LYS A 314 -5.27 -32.44 4.74
CA LYS A 314 -4.56 -32.86 3.54
C LYS A 314 -3.58 -31.77 3.08
N ALA A 315 -2.56 -32.18 2.32
CA ALA A 315 -1.63 -31.24 1.71
C ALA A 315 -2.37 -30.26 0.80
N GLY A 316 -2.13 -28.96 0.98
CA GLY A 316 -2.77 -27.88 0.22
C GLY A 316 -4.25 -27.63 0.55
N GLU A 317 -4.80 -28.26 1.60
CA GLU A 317 -6.16 -28.00 2.06
C GLU A 317 -6.31 -26.60 2.68
N PHE A 318 -5.28 -26.15 3.39
CA PHE A 318 -5.20 -24.83 3.99
C PHE A 318 -3.98 -24.03 3.52
N PRO A 319 -4.03 -22.68 3.55
CA PRO A 319 -5.18 -21.84 3.90
C PRO A 319 -6.32 -21.92 2.88
N SER A 320 -7.57 -21.71 3.32
CA SER A 320 -8.76 -21.80 2.47
C SER A 320 -9.75 -20.65 2.66
N ALA A 321 -10.68 -20.49 1.72
CA ALA A 321 -11.78 -19.53 1.82
C ALA A 321 -13.01 -20.08 2.57
N SER A 322 -12.96 -21.34 3.01
CA SER A 322 -14.06 -22.05 3.66
C SER A 322 -13.97 -21.93 5.18
N HIS A 323 -15.05 -22.25 5.89
CA HIS A 323 -15.11 -22.31 7.36
C HIS A 323 -14.73 -21.00 8.06
N VAL A 324 -14.97 -19.86 7.40
CA VAL A 324 -14.78 -18.51 7.98
C VAL A 324 -16.13 -17.94 8.42
N ASP A 325 -16.20 -17.41 9.64
CA ASP A 325 -17.43 -16.79 10.19
C ASP A 325 -17.77 -15.46 9.49
N PHE A 326 -16.76 -14.80 8.93
CA PHE A 326 -16.87 -13.45 8.37
C PHE A 326 -16.82 -13.46 6.84
N PRO A 327 -17.42 -12.46 6.16
CA PRO A 327 -17.26 -12.29 4.73
C PRO A 327 -15.78 -12.24 4.33
N ILE A 328 -15.38 -13.15 3.43
CA ILE A 328 -13.99 -13.23 2.99
C ILE A 328 -13.56 -11.91 2.31
N ALA A 329 -12.37 -11.42 2.64
CA ALA A 329 -11.81 -10.23 2.04
C ALA A 329 -11.68 -10.40 0.52
N LYS A 330 -11.97 -9.34 -0.25
CA LYS A 330 -11.92 -9.38 -1.73
C LYS A 330 -10.57 -9.88 -2.25
N ARG A 331 -9.48 -9.48 -1.59
CA ARG A 331 -8.12 -9.87 -1.94
C ARG A 331 -7.85 -11.35 -1.67
N SER A 332 -8.30 -11.88 -0.53
CA SER A 332 -8.22 -13.31 -0.22
C SER A 332 -8.97 -14.16 -1.24
N ARG A 333 -10.20 -13.77 -1.61
CA ARG A 333 -10.98 -14.47 -2.64
C ARG A 333 -10.23 -14.56 -3.97
N ARG A 334 -9.51 -13.49 -4.35
CA ARG A 334 -8.68 -13.48 -5.56
C ARG A 334 -7.45 -14.36 -5.41
N PHE A 335 -6.80 -14.35 -4.24
CA PHE A 335 -5.64 -15.19 -3.95
C PHE A 335 -5.99 -16.68 -4.04
N PHE A 336 -7.11 -17.13 -3.48
CA PHE A 336 -7.50 -18.54 -3.57
C PHE A 336 -7.93 -18.97 -4.99
N LYS A 337 -8.41 -18.05 -5.83
CA LYS A 337 -8.77 -18.37 -7.23
C LYS A 337 -7.57 -18.35 -8.17
N ASN A 338 -6.67 -17.37 -8.00
CA ASN A 338 -5.65 -17.05 -8.99
C ASN A 338 -4.22 -17.16 -8.43
N GLY A 339 -4.05 -17.53 -7.17
CA GLY A 339 -2.75 -17.49 -6.48
C GLY A 339 -2.24 -16.06 -6.23
N PRO A 340 -0.95 -15.91 -5.87
CA PRO A 340 -0.32 -14.62 -5.69
C PRO A 340 -0.32 -13.78 -6.98
N PRO A 341 -0.28 -12.44 -6.88
CA PRO A 341 -0.18 -11.51 -8.01
C PRO A 341 0.98 -11.83 -8.94
N PHE A 342 0.83 -11.56 -10.24
CA PHE A 342 1.83 -11.91 -11.26
C PHE A 342 3.26 -11.52 -10.88
N LEU A 343 3.49 -10.27 -10.45
CA LEU A 343 4.82 -9.81 -10.05
C LEU A 343 5.37 -10.56 -8.83
N GLN A 344 4.51 -10.92 -7.87
CA GLN A 344 4.89 -11.66 -6.66
C GLN A 344 5.18 -13.14 -6.92
N ARG A 345 4.86 -13.66 -8.12
CA ARG A 345 5.22 -15.05 -8.50
C ARG A 345 6.69 -15.18 -8.88
N TYR A 346 7.31 -14.09 -9.34
CA TYR A 346 8.69 -14.10 -9.86
C TYR A 346 9.63 -13.21 -9.06
N LEU A 347 9.09 -12.31 -8.23
CA LEU A 347 9.87 -11.34 -7.48
C LEU A 347 9.51 -11.36 -5.99
N PRO A 348 10.49 -11.11 -5.10
CA PRO A 348 10.24 -10.88 -3.68
C PRO A 348 9.22 -9.76 -3.46
N PHE A 349 8.47 -9.80 -2.35
CA PHE A 349 7.41 -8.84 -2.04
C PHE A 349 7.86 -7.37 -2.14
N TRP A 350 9.05 -7.03 -1.64
CA TRP A 350 9.58 -5.66 -1.72
C TRP A 350 9.78 -5.20 -3.17
N ALA A 351 10.27 -6.08 -4.04
CA ALA A 351 10.53 -5.77 -5.45
C ALA A 351 9.22 -5.67 -6.24
N ALA A 352 8.29 -6.60 -5.99
CA ALA A 352 6.96 -6.57 -6.59
C ALA A 352 6.19 -5.30 -6.19
N THR A 353 6.25 -4.92 -4.91
CA THR A 353 5.61 -3.67 -4.44
C THR A 353 6.32 -2.43 -4.95
N LEU A 354 7.65 -2.43 -5.10
CA LEU A 354 8.39 -1.32 -5.71
C LEU A 354 8.01 -1.13 -7.18
N ILE A 355 7.89 -2.22 -7.95
CA ILE A 355 7.50 -2.14 -9.37
C ILE A 355 6.05 -1.70 -9.52
N ASP A 356 5.12 -2.26 -8.73
CA ASP A 356 3.72 -1.80 -8.73
C ASP A 356 3.67 -0.27 -8.44
N ARG A 357 4.48 0.21 -7.49
CA ARG A 357 4.62 1.65 -7.21
C ARG A 357 5.20 2.41 -8.40
N LEU A 358 6.29 1.95 -8.99
CA LEU A 358 6.95 2.63 -10.11
C LEU A 358 6.06 2.72 -11.35
N VAL A 359 5.32 1.66 -11.68
CA VAL A 359 4.39 1.66 -12.82
C VAL A 359 3.25 2.65 -12.58
N LEU A 360 2.68 2.67 -11.38
CA LEU A 360 1.64 3.64 -11.01
C LEU A 360 2.15 5.09 -11.00
N LEU A 361 3.43 5.31 -10.69
CA LEU A 361 4.07 6.63 -10.67
C LEU A 361 4.50 7.07 -12.08
N ALA A 362 4.88 6.11 -12.93
CA ALA A 362 5.23 6.33 -14.32
C ALA A 362 4.00 6.68 -15.17
N LEU A 363 2.82 6.12 -14.90
CA LEU A 363 1.63 6.36 -15.72
C LEU A 363 1.24 7.85 -15.78
N PRO A 364 1.12 8.59 -14.66
CA PRO A 364 0.91 10.04 -14.68
C PRO A 364 2.06 10.79 -15.33
N LEU A 365 3.31 10.38 -15.07
CA LEU A 365 4.50 11.03 -15.61
C LEU A 365 4.54 10.93 -17.14
N VAL A 366 4.23 9.76 -17.70
CA VAL A 366 4.12 9.51 -19.14
C VAL A 366 2.95 10.30 -19.73
N THR A 367 1.81 10.31 -19.03
CA THR A 367 0.62 11.10 -19.43
C THR A 367 0.94 12.60 -19.47
N LEU A 368 1.80 13.08 -18.58
CA LEU A 368 2.28 14.46 -18.53
C LEU A 368 3.35 14.76 -19.59
N LEU A 369 4.25 13.81 -19.82
CA LEU A 369 5.32 13.95 -20.80
C LEU A 369 4.75 14.10 -22.21
N PHE A 370 3.66 13.39 -22.52
CA PHE A 370 3.03 13.41 -23.84
C PHE A 370 2.64 14.82 -24.35
N PRO A 371 1.86 15.64 -23.61
CA PRO A 371 1.59 17.02 -24.02
C PRO A 371 2.85 17.90 -23.98
N LEU A 372 3.78 17.67 -23.04
CA LEU A 372 5.01 18.46 -22.95
C LEU A 372 5.86 18.30 -24.22
N VAL A 373 6.01 17.07 -24.71
CA VAL A 373 6.70 16.76 -25.97
C VAL A 373 6.05 17.45 -27.16
N LYS A 374 4.72 17.67 -27.14
CA LYS A 374 4.02 18.44 -28.18
C LYS A 374 4.15 19.96 -28.04
N ILE A 375 4.29 20.49 -26.83
CA ILE A 375 4.36 21.93 -26.54
C ILE A 375 5.79 22.49 -26.70
N VAL A 376 6.81 21.70 -26.36
CA VAL A 376 8.22 22.14 -26.43
C VAL A 376 8.62 22.59 -27.84
N PRO A 377 8.35 21.84 -28.93
CA PRO A 377 8.72 22.28 -30.27
C PRO A 377 8.10 23.63 -30.69
N PRO A 378 6.77 23.85 -30.66
CA PRO A 378 6.19 25.13 -31.08
C PRO A 378 6.64 26.32 -30.23
N VAL A 379 6.80 26.16 -28.91
CA VAL A 379 7.30 27.23 -28.04
C VAL A 379 8.75 27.57 -28.36
N TYR A 380 9.58 26.56 -28.63
CA TYR A 380 10.96 26.76 -29.09
C TYR A 380 10.99 27.53 -30.42
N ARG A 381 10.16 27.15 -31.42
CA ARG A 381 10.09 27.87 -32.70
C ARG A 381 9.65 29.32 -32.51
N TRP A 382 8.63 29.55 -31.68
CA TRP A 382 8.12 30.88 -31.38
C TRP A 382 9.19 31.77 -30.74
N ARG A 383 9.94 31.24 -29.76
CA ARG A 383 11.02 31.99 -29.09
C ARG A 383 12.12 32.41 -30.06
N VAL A 384 12.51 31.51 -30.97
CA VAL A 384 13.54 31.80 -31.99
C VAL A 384 13.00 32.82 -33.00
N ARG A 385 11.78 32.65 -33.53
CA ARG A 385 11.18 33.59 -34.49
C ARG A 385 10.93 34.97 -33.92
N SER A 386 10.46 35.07 -32.68
CA SER A 386 10.15 36.37 -32.06
C SER A 386 11.38 37.28 -31.94
N ARG A 387 12.57 36.70 -31.79
CA ARG A 387 13.83 37.45 -31.81
C ARG A 387 14.19 37.99 -33.19
N ILE A 388 13.71 37.37 -34.26
CA ILE A 388 13.94 37.80 -35.64
C ILE A 388 12.89 38.84 -36.05
N TYR A 389 11.64 38.68 -35.61
CA TYR A 389 10.55 39.62 -35.92
C TYR A 389 10.76 41.03 -35.33
N SER A 390 11.41 41.18 -34.17
CA SER A 390 11.68 42.51 -33.62
C SER A 390 12.57 43.35 -34.55
N TRP A 391 13.50 42.72 -35.26
CA TRP A 391 14.35 43.40 -36.25
C TRP A 391 13.59 43.72 -37.53
N TYR A 392 12.64 42.87 -37.94
CA TYR A 392 11.74 43.18 -39.05
C TYR A 392 10.87 44.41 -38.76
N GLU A 393 10.37 44.56 -37.52
CA GLU A 393 9.61 45.75 -37.11
C GLU A 393 10.48 47.02 -37.21
N GLN A 394 11.72 46.96 -36.73
CA GLN A 394 12.66 48.09 -36.86
C GLN A 394 13.00 48.41 -38.32
N LEU A 395 13.20 47.39 -39.16
CA LEU A 395 13.48 47.58 -40.59
C LEU A 395 12.30 48.26 -41.33
N LEU A 396 11.07 47.85 -41.01
CA LEU A 396 9.85 48.45 -41.57
C LEU A 396 9.66 49.89 -41.08
N GLU A 397 10.05 50.19 -39.84
CA GLU A 397 10.02 51.55 -39.30
C GLU A 397 11.03 52.46 -40.04
N ILE A 398 12.25 51.98 -40.29
CA ILE A 398 13.26 52.68 -41.11
C ILE A 398 12.74 52.90 -42.54
N GLU A 399 12.18 51.87 -43.19
CA GLU A 399 11.62 51.97 -44.55
C GLU A 399 10.48 53.00 -44.62
N SER A 400 9.52 52.92 -43.68
CA SER A 400 8.36 53.83 -43.63
C SER A 400 8.77 55.27 -43.36
N ASN A 401 9.71 55.50 -42.44
CA ASN A 401 10.21 56.83 -42.10
C ASN A 401 10.98 57.46 -43.27
N ALA A 402 11.77 56.66 -43.98
CA ALA A 402 12.49 57.11 -45.17
C ALA A 402 11.57 57.39 -46.37
N GLU A 403 10.34 56.87 -46.40
CA GLU A 403 9.34 57.17 -47.44
C GLU A 403 8.49 58.41 -47.16
N HIS A 404 8.16 58.69 -45.89
CA HIS A 404 7.16 59.72 -45.54
C HIS A 404 7.74 61.05 -45.05
N LYS A 405 9.03 61.14 -44.72
CA LYS A 405 9.69 62.38 -44.25
C LYS A 405 10.98 62.63 -45.05
N LEU A 406 10.99 63.60 -45.97
CA LEU A 406 12.19 63.92 -46.76
C LEU A 406 12.53 65.41 -46.75
N PRO A 407 13.67 65.77 -46.13
CA PRO A 407 14.74 66.50 -46.80
C PRO A 407 15.96 65.59 -47.04
N ALA A 408 16.75 65.87 -48.07
CA ALA A 408 17.89 65.05 -48.52
C ALA A 408 19.00 64.81 -47.46
N GLY A 409 18.96 65.48 -46.30
CA GLY A 409 19.91 65.31 -45.19
C GLY A 409 19.70 64.04 -44.35
N ASP A 410 18.52 63.44 -44.36
CA ASP A 410 18.19 62.32 -43.45
C ASP A 410 18.52 60.93 -44.02
N ILE A 411 18.73 60.81 -45.34
CA ILE A 411 18.97 59.50 -46.00
C ILE A 411 20.30 58.87 -45.55
N ALA A 412 21.34 59.67 -45.30
CA ALA A 412 22.62 59.18 -44.81
C ALA A 412 22.53 58.62 -43.37
N SER A 413 21.64 59.18 -42.53
CA SER A 413 21.38 58.68 -41.18
C SER A 413 20.73 57.30 -41.21
N TYR A 414 19.72 57.11 -42.07
CA TYR A 414 19.05 55.81 -42.22
C TYR A 414 19.97 54.72 -42.81
N LEU A 415 20.95 55.10 -43.64
CA LEU A 415 21.96 54.14 -44.11
C LEU A 415 22.87 53.66 -42.98
N HIS A 416 23.27 54.56 -42.07
CA HIS A 416 24.04 54.18 -40.88
C HIS A 416 23.24 53.29 -39.92
N GLU A 417 21.95 53.60 -39.69
CA GLU A 417 21.06 52.76 -38.88
C GLU A 417 20.86 51.36 -39.47
N LEU A 418 20.88 51.22 -40.80
CA LEU A 418 20.82 49.92 -41.47
C LEU A 418 22.13 49.13 -41.34
N ASP A 419 23.29 49.80 -41.33
CA ASP A 419 24.60 49.17 -41.09
C ASP A 419 24.69 48.64 -39.65
N ASP A 420 24.30 49.47 -38.68
CA ASP A 420 24.24 49.07 -37.26
C ASP A 420 23.29 47.86 -37.06
N MET A 421 22.12 47.88 -37.71
CA MET A 421 21.16 46.78 -37.66
C MET A 421 21.71 45.49 -38.29
N GLU A 422 22.44 45.58 -39.41
CA GLU A 422 23.02 44.40 -40.05
C GLU A 422 24.07 43.72 -39.15
N ASP A 423 24.93 44.51 -38.50
CA ASP A 423 25.95 44.01 -37.58
C ASP A 423 25.34 43.33 -36.35
N GLU A 424 24.30 43.93 -35.78
CA GLU A 424 23.56 43.34 -34.65
C GLU A 424 22.83 42.05 -35.06
N VAL A 425 22.22 42.00 -36.25
CA VAL A 425 21.59 40.78 -36.80
C VAL A 425 22.63 39.69 -37.07
N ASN A 426 23.84 40.06 -37.53
CA ASN A 426 24.92 39.12 -37.79
C ASN A 426 25.45 38.46 -36.51
N ALA A 427 25.49 39.21 -35.39
CA ALA A 427 25.91 38.70 -34.08
C ALA A 427 24.94 37.65 -33.47
N ILE A 428 23.71 37.50 -33.99
CA ILE A 428 22.73 36.55 -33.45
C ILE A 428 23.03 35.13 -33.93
N THR A 429 23.35 34.24 -33.00
CA THR A 429 23.48 32.79 -33.26
C THR A 429 22.10 32.13 -33.31
N VAL A 430 21.71 31.61 -34.48
CA VAL A 430 20.47 30.82 -34.66
C VAL A 430 20.81 29.37 -35.06
N PRO A 431 20.05 28.36 -34.60
CA PRO A 431 20.21 26.99 -35.08
C PRO A 431 19.99 26.89 -36.59
N LEU A 432 20.66 25.93 -37.25
CA LEU A 432 20.57 25.69 -38.71
C LEU A 432 19.12 25.61 -39.24
N SER A 433 18.21 25.01 -38.47
CA SER A 433 16.79 24.89 -38.83
C SER A 433 16.02 26.23 -38.90
N TYR A 434 16.62 27.33 -38.46
CA TYR A 434 16.06 28.68 -38.54
C TYR A 434 16.96 29.67 -39.30
N ALA A 435 18.05 29.19 -39.90
CA ALA A 435 19.01 30.03 -40.62
C ALA A 435 18.33 30.80 -41.76
N ASP A 436 17.39 30.19 -42.48
CA ASP A 436 16.63 30.82 -43.57
C ASP A 436 15.93 32.13 -43.14
N ASN A 437 15.39 32.19 -41.92
CA ASN A 437 14.73 33.40 -41.44
C ASN A 437 15.73 34.55 -41.21
N LYS A 438 16.95 34.22 -40.76
CA LYS A 438 18.05 35.18 -40.61
C LYS A 438 18.56 35.64 -41.98
N TYR A 439 18.75 34.72 -42.92
CA TYR A 439 19.16 35.06 -44.29
C TYR A 439 18.13 35.94 -45.01
N ASN A 440 16.84 35.64 -44.89
CA ASN A 440 15.78 36.46 -45.49
C ASN A 440 15.74 37.88 -44.89
N LEU A 441 15.94 38.03 -43.58
CA LEU A 441 16.04 39.35 -42.95
C LEU A 441 17.21 40.15 -43.54
N ARG A 442 18.39 39.53 -43.67
CA ARG A 442 19.55 40.17 -44.30
C ARG A 442 19.29 40.60 -45.75
N MET A 443 18.63 39.75 -46.54
CA MET A 443 18.27 40.12 -47.92
C MET A 443 17.32 41.33 -47.97
N HIS A 444 16.39 41.45 -47.02
CA HIS A 444 15.50 42.61 -46.96
C HIS A 444 16.22 43.88 -46.50
N ILE A 445 17.16 43.79 -45.55
CA ILE A 445 18.02 44.92 -45.16
C ILE A 445 18.77 45.44 -46.41
N GLU A 446 19.37 44.56 -47.19
CA GLU A 446 20.09 44.91 -48.43
C GLU A 446 19.17 45.51 -49.51
N LEU A 447 17.94 44.99 -49.64
CA LEU A 447 16.95 45.53 -50.57
C LEU A 447 16.58 46.97 -50.21
N VAL A 448 16.32 47.24 -48.93
CA VAL A 448 15.99 48.59 -48.44
C VAL A 448 17.19 49.52 -48.60
N ARG A 449 18.40 49.06 -48.24
CA ARG A 449 19.66 49.78 -48.45
C ARG A 449 19.83 50.20 -49.91
N THR A 450 19.65 49.27 -50.85
CA THR A 450 19.77 49.52 -52.29
C THR A 450 18.76 50.58 -52.76
N ARG A 451 17.49 50.47 -52.32
CA ARG A 451 16.45 51.47 -52.63
C ARG A 451 16.79 52.86 -52.11
N LEU A 452 17.32 52.98 -50.89
CA LEU A 452 17.73 54.26 -50.31
C LEU A 452 18.94 54.85 -51.02
N GLN A 453 19.92 54.04 -51.41
CA GLN A 453 21.06 54.46 -52.20
C GLN A 453 20.65 54.94 -53.61
N GLU A 454 19.68 54.28 -54.26
CA GLU A 454 19.12 54.74 -55.52
C GLU A 454 18.37 56.06 -55.39
N LYS A 455 17.58 56.23 -54.31
CA LYS A 455 16.92 57.52 -54.01
C LYS A 455 17.94 58.63 -53.77
N LEU A 456 19.01 58.37 -53.02
CA LEU A 456 20.10 59.31 -52.78
C LEU A 456 20.77 59.75 -54.11
N LYS A 457 21.04 58.80 -55.01
CA LYS A 457 21.60 59.07 -56.34
C LYS A 457 20.67 59.86 -57.27
N ARG A 458 19.35 59.82 -57.05
CA ARG A 458 18.37 60.61 -57.81
C ARG A 458 18.16 62.03 -57.24
N LEU A 459 18.56 62.26 -55.99
CA LEU A 459 18.44 63.54 -55.29
C LEU A 459 19.74 64.37 -55.32
N ALA A 460 20.88 63.73 -55.56
CA ALA A 460 22.16 64.36 -55.90
C ALA A 460 22.24 64.68 -57.39
#